data_AF-A0A848CJ25-F1
#
_entry.id   AF-A0A848CJ25-F1
#
_cell.length_a   1.000
_cell.length_b   1.000
_cell.length_c   1.000
_cell.angle_alpha   90.00
_cell.angle_beta   90.00
_cell.angle_gamma   90.00
#
_symmetry.space_group_name_H-M   'P 1'
#
loop_
_entity.id
_entity.type
_entity.pdbx_description
1 polymer ?
#
loop_
_entity_poly.entity_id
_entity_poly.type
_entity_poly.pdbx_seq_one_letter_code
_entity_poly.pdbx_strand_id
1 'polypeptide(L)'
;MRPNERRAAIFDALCIRRHDTVENLASEFGVSEKTIRRDIEELSCSYPIETVRGRYGGGVKVADWYHQNRKTLSPEQAELLKRLAPSLEGDDLAVMNSIISQFSPY
;
A
#
# COMPACT_ATOMS: atom_id res chain seq x y z
N MET A 1 11.51 10.72 13.71
CA MET A 1 10.42 10.86 12.72
C MET A 1 9.31 11.71 13.31
N ARG A 2 8.84 12.74 12.61
CA ARG A 2 7.72 13.58 13.06
C ARG A 2 6.42 12.77 13.06
N PRO A 3 5.41 13.12 13.89
CA PRO A 3 4.15 12.37 13.93
C PRO A 3 3.46 12.22 12.57
N ASN A 4 3.50 13.26 11.72
CA ASN A 4 2.85 13.22 10.40
C ASN A 4 3.58 12.28 9.42
N GLU A 5 4.91 12.32 9.42
CA GLU A 5 5.74 11.42 8.60
C GLU A 5 5.52 9.96 9.01
N ARG A 6 5.40 9.69 10.31
CA ARG A 6 5.11 8.36 10.84
C ARG A 6 3.74 7.86 10.44
N ARG A 7 2.71 8.71 10.57
CA ARG A 7 1.35 8.38 10.13
C ARG A 7 1.29 8.05 8.64
N ALA A 8 1.97 8.85 7.80
CA ALA A 8 2.07 8.56 6.37
C ALA A 8 2.74 7.20 6.11
N ALA A 9 3.88 6.92 6.77
CA ALA A 9 4.59 5.66 6.60
C ALA A 9 3.81 4.44 7.09
N ILE A 10 3.10 4.55 8.22
CA ILE A 10 2.20 3.50 8.73
C ILE A 10 1.09 3.22 7.72
N PHE A 11 0.49 4.27 7.16
CA PHE A 11 -0.58 4.13 6.19
C PHE A 11 -0.11 3.46 4.88
N ASP A 12 1.04 3.86 4.35
CA ASP A 12 1.61 3.26 3.15
C ASP A 12 1.93 1.76 3.39
N ALA A 13 2.51 1.42 4.55
CA ALA A 13 2.78 0.03 4.93
C ALA A 13 1.48 -0.80 5.00
N LEU A 14 0.42 -0.26 5.61
CA LEU A 14 -0.89 -0.89 5.68
C LEU A 14 -1.56 -1.04 4.30
N CYS A 15 -1.37 -0.08 3.39
CA CYS A 15 -1.90 -0.19 2.02
C CYS A 15 -1.19 -1.29 1.20
N ILE A 16 0.09 -1.55 1.46
CA ILE A 16 0.85 -2.64 0.85
C ILE A 16 0.46 -3.99 1.45
N ARG A 17 0.49 -4.11 2.78
CA ARG A 17 0.30 -5.38 3.51
C ARG A 17 -1.16 -5.77 3.70
N ARG A 18 -2.08 -4.80 3.58
CA ARG A 18 -3.54 -4.91 3.80
C ARG A 18 -3.97 -5.18 5.23
N HIS A 19 -3.14 -5.85 6.01
CA HIS A 19 -3.35 -6.16 7.42
C HIS A 19 -2.01 -6.21 8.15
N ASP A 20 -1.97 -5.69 9.38
CA ASP A 20 -0.80 -5.79 10.27
C ASP A 20 -1.21 -5.80 11.75
N THR A 21 -0.29 -6.12 12.65
CA THR A 21 -0.50 -6.04 14.11
C THR A 21 0.08 -4.76 14.69
N VAL A 22 -0.51 -4.29 15.80
CA VAL A 22 -0.01 -3.11 16.51
C VAL A 22 1.41 -3.33 17.04
N GLU A 23 1.73 -4.55 17.48
CA GLU A 23 3.05 -4.93 17.96
C GLU A 23 4.10 -4.89 16.84
N ASN A 24 3.79 -5.44 15.67
CA ASN A 24 4.70 -5.43 14.53
C ASN A 24 4.97 -4.00 14.03
N LEU A 25 3.92 -3.19 13.88
CA LEU A 25 4.07 -1.76 13.54
C LEU A 25 4.89 -0.99 14.60
N ALA A 26 4.69 -1.29 15.88
CA ALA A 26 5.45 -0.67 16.96
C ALA A 26 6.94 -1.00 16.86
N SER A 27 7.27 -2.28 16.62
CA SER A 27 8.62 -2.76 16.40
C SER A 27 9.27 -2.11 15.17
N GLU A 28 8.59 -2.12 14.03
CA GLU A 28 9.09 -1.58 12.76
C GLU A 28 9.37 -0.07 12.82
N PHE A 29 8.46 0.70 13.41
CA PHE A 29 8.59 2.15 13.50
C PHE A 29 9.33 2.62 14.78
N GLY A 30 9.79 1.70 15.63
CA GLY A 30 10.53 1.99 16.85
C GLY A 30 9.76 2.84 17.87
N VAL A 31 8.45 2.62 17.98
CA VAL A 31 7.56 3.39 18.89
C VAL A 31 6.77 2.45 19.78
N SER A 32 6.14 2.99 20.83
CA SER A 32 5.25 2.18 21.67
C SER A 32 3.95 1.83 20.94
N GLU A 33 3.37 0.69 21.29
CA GLU A 33 2.04 0.31 20.78
C GLU A 33 0.96 1.37 21.08
N LYS A 34 1.07 2.10 22.20
CA LYS A 34 0.16 3.21 22.53
C LYS A 34 0.28 4.36 21.52
N THR A 35 1.44 4.55 20.93
CA THR A 35 1.66 5.54 19.88
C THR A 35 1.04 5.07 18.57
N ILE A 36 1.26 3.80 18.20
CA ILE A 36 0.60 3.20 17.02
C ILE A 36 -0.92 3.28 17.13
N ARG A 37 -1.52 2.89 18.26
CA ARG A 37 -2.99 2.97 18.44
C ARG A 37 -3.53 4.39 18.21
N ARG A 38 -2.82 5.42 18.70
CA ARG A 38 -3.19 6.82 18.47
C ARG A 38 -3.01 7.27 17.03
N ASP A 39 -1.92 6.85 16.39
CA ASP A 39 -1.70 7.13 14.97
C ASP A 39 -2.77 6.46 14.09
N ILE A 40 -3.19 5.23 14.41
CA ILE A 40 -4.27 4.52 13.72
C ILE A 40 -5.62 5.18 13.94
N GLU A 41 -5.94 5.60 15.16
CA GLU A 41 -7.18 6.31 15.47
C GLU A 41 -7.29 7.60 14.63
N GLU A 42 -6.22 8.38 14.59
CA GLU A 42 -6.13 9.60 13.79
C GLU A 42 -6.21 9.32 12.27
N LEU A 43 -5.55 8.27 11.78
CA LEU A 43 -5.65 7.86 10.37
C LEU A 43 -7.06 7.38 10.01
N SER A 44 -7.75 6.68 10.92
CA SER A 44 -9.10 6.16 10.70
C SER A 44 -10.15 7.26 10.51
N CYS A 45 -9.85 8.50 10.94
CA CYS A 45 -10.70 9.65 10.65
C CYS A 45 -10.67 10.09 9.17
N SER A 46 -9.64 9.72 8.42
CA SER A 46 -9.42 10.16 7.03
C SER A 46 -9.38 9.01 6.02
N TYR A 47 -9.09 7.78 6.48
CA TYR A 47 -8.89 6.61 5.64
C TYR A 47 -9.70 5.43 6.16
N PRO A 48 -10.13 4.49 5.29
CA PRO A 48 -10.94 3.35 5.70
C PRO A 48 -10.06 2.27 6.34
N ILE A 49 -9.56 2.56 7.52
CA ILE A 49 -8.76 1.66 8.37
C ILE A 49 -9.65 1.11 9.48
N GLU A 50 -9.63 -0.20 9.64
CA GLU A 50 -10.43 -0.92 10.63
C GLU A 50 -9.52 -1.67 11.60
N THR A 51 -9.80 -1.56 12.91
CA THR A 51 -9.17 -2.43 13.90
C THR A 51 -9.95 -3.73 14.05
N VAL A 52 -9.30 -4.86 13.80
CA VAL A 52 -9.87 -6.20 13.97
C VAL A 52 -9.58 -6.69 15.38
N ARG A 53 -10.63 -7.07 16.12
CA ARG A 53 -10.49 -7.65 17.46
C ARG A 53 -10.25 -9.16 17.34
N GLY A 54 -9.27 -9.70 18.06
CA GLY A 54 -8.98 -11.14 18.08
C GLY A 54 -8.07 -11.55 19.23
N ARG A 55 -8.35 -12.71 19.83
CA ARG A 55 -7.64 -13.26 21.02
C ARG A 55 -6.17 -13.63 20.75
N TYR A 56 -5.82 -13.91 19.49
CA TYR A 56 -4.48 -14.38 19.07
C TYR A 56 -3.97 -13.73 17.77
N GLY A 57 -4.48 -12.54 17.42
CA GLY A 57 -4.15 -11.93 16.13
C GLY A 57 -5.05 -10.76 15.76
N GLY A 58 -5.52 -10.00 16.76
CA GLY A 58 -6.13 -8.71 16.49
C GLY A 58 -5.13 -7.80 15.78
N GLY A 59 -5.63 -6.91 14.94
CA GLY A 59 -4.79 -6.15 14.03
C GLY A 59 -5.47 -4.92 13.49
N VAL A 60 -4.83 -4.33 12.50
CA VAL A 60 -5.26 -3.13 11.81
C VAL A 60 -5.25 -3.47 10.32
N LYS A 61 -6.37 -3.26 9.64
CA LYS A 61 -6.51 -3.52 8.21
C LYS A 61 -7.02 -2.31 7.46
N VAL A 62 -6.71 -2.25 6.18
CA VAL A 62 -7.33 -1.32 5.24
C VAL A 62 -8.52 -2.03 4.59
N ALA A 63 -9.64 -1.32 4.42
CA ALA A 63 -10.83 -1.91 3.83
C ALA A 63 -10.55 -2.48 2.43
N ASP A 64 -11.20 -3.60 2.11
CA ASP A 64 -10.88 -4.38 0.90
C ASP A 64 -11.07 -3.58 -0.40
N TRP A 65 -12.06 -2.70 -0.43
CA TRP A 65 -12.38 -1.84 -1.57
C TRP A 65 -11.45 -0.63 -1.72
N TYR A 66 -10.63 -0.30 -0.71
CA TYR A 66 -9.79 0.89 -0.75
C TYR A 66 -8.40 0.56 -1.27
N HIS A 67 -8.00 1.21 -2.36
CA HIS A 67 -6.64 1.15 -2.88
C HIS A 67 -6.09 2.58 -2.96
N GLN A 68 -5.11 2.90 -2.12
CA GLN A 68 -4.46 4.21 -2.12
C GLN A 68 -3.75 4.43 -3.44
N ASN A 69 -4.26 5.32 -4.29
CA ASN A 69 -3.60 5.86 -5.50
C ASN A 69 -2.89 4.86 -6.41
N ARG A 70 -3.21 3.56 -6.35
CA ARG A 70 -2.76 2.59 -7.35
C ARG A 70 -3.59 2.83 -8.60
N LYS A 71 -3.12 3.78 -9.41
CA LYS A 71 -3.49 3.87 -10.82
C LYS A 71 -2.91 2.63 -11.50
N THR A 72 -3.59 1.49 -11.38
CA THR A 72 -3.25 0.34 -12.19
C THR A 72 -3.67 0.63 -13.62
N LEU A 73 -2.94 0.06 -14.56
CA LEU A 73 -3.41 -0.03 -15.93
C LEU A 73 -4.77 -0.75 -15.92
N SER A 74 -5.74 -0.24 -16.66
CA SER A 74 -6.90 -1.05 -17.01
C SER A 74 -6.45 -2.27 -17.81
N PRO A 75 -7.24 -3.36 -17.87
CA PRO A 75 -6.92 -4.52 -18.69
C PRO A 75 -6.59 -4.14 -20.14
N GLU A 76 -7.37 -3.23 -20.74
CA GLU A 76 -7.18 -2.74 -22.10
C GLU A 76 -5.87 -1.94 -22.26
N GLN A 77 -5.51 -1.11 -21.28
CA GLN A 77 -4.25 -0.38 -21.29
C GLN A 77 -3.06 -1.34 -21.20
N ALA A 78 -3.11 -2.32 -20.30
CA ALA A 78 -2.05 -3.31 -20.15
C ALA A 78 -1.89 -4.17 -21.42
N GLU A 79 -2.99 -4.58 -22.03
CA GLU A 79 -2.99 -5.35 -23.28
C GLU A 79 -2.39 -4.54 -24.44
N LEU A 80 -2.77 -3.28 -24.58
CA LEU A 80 -2.22 -2.39 -25.60
C LEU A 80 -0.70 -2.27 -25.47
N LEU A 81 -0.19 -2.00 -24.27
CA LEU A 81 1.25 -1.86 -24.03
C LEU A 81 2.00 -3.18 -24.29
N LYS A 82 1.45 -4.33 -23.85
CA LYS A 82 2.03 -5.66 -24.14
C LYS A 82 2.09 -5.96 -25.64
N ARG A 83 1.10 -5.52 -26.42
CA ARG A 83 1.07 -5.70 -27.86
C ARG A 83 2.07 -4.79 -28.60
N LEU A 84 2.35 -3.61 -28.06
CA LEU A 84 3.31 -2.65 -28.64
C LEU A 84 4.76 -2.91 -28.20
N ALA A 85 4.99 -3.55 -27.05
CA ALA A 85 6.34 -3.82 -26.56
C ALA A 85 7.25 -4.55 -27.58
N PRO A 86 6.79 -5.58 -28.33
CA PRO A 86 7.62 -6.26 -29.33
C PRO A 86 8.08 -5.38 -30.50
N SER A 87 7.46 -4.22 -30.74
CA SER A 87 7.88 -3.29 -31.79
C SER A 87 8.92 -2.26 -31.30
N LEU A 88 9.33 -2.33 -30.03
CA LEU A 88 10.32 -1.45 -29.43
C LEU A 88 11.63 -2.20 -29.21
N GLU A 89 12.75 -1.48 -29.23
CA GLU A 89 14.08 -2.01 -28.98
C GLU A 89 14.86 -1.09 -28.03
N GLY A 90 15.94 -1.61 -27.44
CA GLY A 90 16.82 -0.82 -26.58
C GLY A 90 16.10 -0.16 -25.40
N ASP A 91 16.38 1.12 -25.19
CA ASP A 91 15.90 1.89 -24.04
C ASP A 91 14.36 2.04 -24.03
N ASP A 92 13.73 2.18 -25.21
CA ASP A 92 12.28 2.34 -25.31
C ASP A 92 11.55 1.08 -24.83
N LEU A 93 12.08 -0.11 -25.15
CA LEU A 93 11.57 -1.38 -24.64
C LEU A 93 11.76 -1.49 -23.13
N ALA A 94 12.91 -1.03 -22.60
CA ALA A 94 13.18 -1.05 -21.17
C ALA A 94 12.19 -0.14 -20.40
N VAL A 95 11.93 1.06 -20.91
CA VAL A 95 10.94 1.99 -20.35
C VAL A 95 9.52 1.40 -20.42
N MET A 96 9.13 0.82 -21.57
CA MET A 96 7.83 0.17 -21.75
C MET A 96 7.61 -0.96 -20.71
N ASN A 97 8.60 -1.83 -20.53
CA ASN A 97 8.54 -2.91 -19.54
C ASN A 97 8.47 -2.38 -18.10
N SER A 98 9.16 -1.27 -17.79
CA SER A 98 9.07 -0.62 -16.49
C SER A 98 7.66 -0.07 -16.21
N ILE A 99 7.02 0.57 -17.20
CA ILE A 99 5.63 1.05 -17.08
C ILE A 99 4.67 -0.13 -16.81
N ILE A 100 4.78 -1.20 -17.60
CA ILE A 100 3.93 -2.40 -17.41
C ILE A 100 4.15 -2.98 -16.02
N SER A 101 5.40 -3.14 -15.57
CA SER A 101 5.71 -3.71 -14.25
C SER A 101 5.26 -2.82 -13.09
N GLN A 102 5.34 -1.51 -13.23
CA GLN A 102 5.00 -0.56 -12.18
C GLN A 102 3.49 -0.44 -11.96
N PHE A 103 2.70 -0.61 -13.03
CA PHE A 103 1.26 -0.34 -13.01
C PHE A 103 0.39 -1.55 -13.36
N SER A 104 0.93 -2.75 -13.53
CA SER A 104 0.09 -3.95 -13.75
C SER A 104 -0.85 -4.17 -12.57
N PRO A 105 -2.17 -4.36 -12.79
CA PRO A 105 -3.01 -4.96 -11.78
C PRO A 105 -2.49 -6.40 -11.54
N TYR A 106 -2.48 -6.83 -10.28
CA TYR A 106 -2.01 -8.15 -9.86
C TYR A 106 -2.89 -9.26 -10.45
#